data_AF-A0A1W9W8C5-F1
#
_entry.id   AF-A0A1W9W8C5-F1
#
_cell.length_a   1.000
_cell.length_b   1.000
_cell.length_c   1.000
_cell.angle_alpha   90.00
_cell.angle_beta   90.00
_cell.angle_gamma   90.00
#
_symmetry.space_group_name_H-M   'P 1'
#
loop_
_entity.id
_entity.type
_entity.pdbx_description
1 polymer ?
#
loop_
_entity_poly.entity_id
_entity_poly.type
_entity_poly.pdbx_seq_one_letter_code
_entity_poly.pdbx_strand_id
1 'polypeptide(L)'
;MQLLEKVRKTEFLGKEFLAWLWYRTETEKGSFKLGDKTVDIWFDGKITLQGENEKGLETVTCSGESQSMKEARFALAENKEVVQATLLLDIGDNQWHFVLDSLWLNFKTFKAPKVIQDKKDDPDGLFYEKMFLIEEAVSAIDGIYTEFLKLRISPEWSGEELPALSQWIQSGK
;
A
#
# COMPACT_ATOMS: atom_id res chain seq x y z
N MET A 1 5.85 16.49 23.82
CA MET A 1 5.70 16.58 22.35
C MET A 1 4.24 16.34 22.01
N GLN A 2 3.55 17.28 21.35
CA GLN A 2 2.14 17.14 20.98
C GLN A 2 1.97 16.07 19.89
N LEU A 3 0.81 15.39 19.85
CA LEU A 3 0.53 14.31 18.88
C LEU A 3 0.73 14.76 17.43
N LEU A 4 0.25 15.95 17.08
CA LEU A 4 0.38 16.51 15.72
C LEU A 4 1.84 16.73 15.30
N GLU A 5 2.72 17.05 16.24
CA GLU A 5 4.15 17.23 15.96
C GLU A 5 4.83 15.89 15.68
N LYS A 6 4.42 14.83 16.39
CA LYS A 6 4.91 13.47 16.12
C LYS A 6 4.47 13.00 14.73
N VAL A 7 3.18 13.17 14.39
CA VAL A 7 2.64 12.80 13.07
C VAL A 7 3.42 13.49 11.96
N ARG A 8 3.64 14.81 12.05
CA ARG A 8 4.44 15.55 11.05
C ARG A 8 5.87 15.04 10.90
N LYS A 9 6.50 14.58 11.99
CA LYS A 9 7.86 14.03 11.95
C LYS A 9 7.92 12.64 11.33
N THR A 10 6.81 11.93 11.24
CA THR A 10 6.76 10.54 10.77
C THR A 10 5.88 10.33 9.53
N GLU A 11 5.21 11.37 9.01
CA GLU A 11 4.30 11.27 7.87
C GLU A 11 4.98 10.76 6.59
N PHE A 12 6.29 10.96 6.47
CA PHE A 12 7.09 10.44 5.36
C PHE A 12 7.05 8.91 5.28
N LEU A 13 6.85 8.22 6.41
CA LEU A 13 6.87 6.75 6.47
C LEU A 13 5.77 6.12 5.62
N GLY A 14 4.59 6.74 5.53
CA GLY A 14 3.53 6.20 4.68
C GLY A 14 3.82 6.37 3.19
N LYS A 15 4.52 7.44 2.80
CA LYS A 15 4.94 7.67 1.41
C LYS A 15 6.05 6.70 1.01
N GLU A 16 7.06 6.56 1.87
CA GLU A 16 8.12 5.56 1.69
C GLU A 16 7.53 4.14 1.67
N PHE A 17 6.57 3.84 2.54
CA PHE A 17 5.90 2.55 2.57
C PHE A 17 5.18 2.23 1.26
N LEU A 18 4.39 3.15 0.70
CA LEU A 18 3.72 2.89 -0.58
C LEU A 18 4.71 2.73 -1.74
N ALA A 19 5.80 3.50 -1.76
CA ALA A 19 6.85 3.35 -2.77
C ALA A 19 7.59 2.01 -2.64
N TRP A 20 7.95 1.63 -1.40
CA TRP A 20 8.56 0.34 -1.10
C TRP A 20 7.62 -0.83 -1.44
N LEU A 21 6.36 -0.74 -1.06
CA LEU A 21 5.37 -1.77 -1.36
C LEU A 21 5.25 -1.98 -2.88
N TRP A 22 5.18 -0.90 -3.65
CA TRP A 22 5.17 -0.98 -5.12
C TRP A 22 6.43 -1.68 -5.65
N TYR A 23 7.62 -1.27 -5.18
CA TYR A 23 8.87 -1.94 -5.52
C TYR A 23 8.84 -3.45 -5.24
N ARG A 24 8.33 -3.87 -4.07
CA ARG A 24 8.20 -5.28 -3.69
C ARG A 24 7.21 -6.03 -4.58
N THR A 25 6.12 -5.39 -5.03
CA THR A 25 5.20 -6.02 -5.99
C THR A 25 5.85 -6.31 -7.33
N GLU A 26 6.76 -5.44 -7.81
CA GLU A 26 7.42 -5.61 -9.11
C GLU A 26 8.65 -6.53 -9.05
N THR A 27 9.36 -6.59 -7.92
CA THR A 27 10.62 -7.33 -7.81
C THR A 27 10.50 -8.68 -7.11
N GLU A 28 9.56 -8.80 -6.18
CA GLU A 28 9.38 -9.99 -5.34
C GLU A 28 7.93 -10.51 -5.37
N LYS A 29 7.18 -10.18 -6.43
CA LYS A 29 5.80 -10.63 -6.67
C LYS A 29 4.78 -10.20 -5.61
N GLY A 30 5.15 -9.31 -4.69
CA GLY A 30 4.23 -8.78 -3.68
C GLY A 30 3.70 -9.82 -2.69
N SER A 31 4.46 -10.89 -2.45
CA SER A 31 4.07 -11.97 -1.53
C SER A 31 4.72 -11.81 -0.16
N PHE A 32 3.93 -11.83 0.90
CA PHE A 32 4.33 -11.62 2.29
C PHE A 32 3.91 -12.78 3.17
N LYS A 33 4.75 -13.17 4.13
CA LYS A 33 4.47 -14.25 5.07
C LYS A 33 4.17 -13.70 6.46
N LEU A 34 2.88 -13.55 6.77
CA LEU A 34 2.41 -13.02 8.04
C LEU A 34 1.96 -14.17 8.96
N GLY A 35 2.89 -14.65 9.79
CA GLY A 35 2.63 -15.80 10.67
C GLY A 35 2.49 -17.10 9.87
N ASP A 36 1.30 -17.70 9.92
CA ASP A 36 0.93 -18.90 9.17
C ASP A 36 0.25 -18.60 7.81
N LYS A 37 -0.05 -17.33 7.53
CA LYS A 37 -0.69 -16.89 6.29
C LYS A 37 0.32 -16.36 5.27
N THR A 38 0.04 -16.65 4.00
CA THR A 38 0.63 -15.94 2.87
C THR A 38 -0.37 -14.90 2.39
N VAL A 39 0.13 -13.69 2.17
CA VAL A 39 -0.64 -12.53 1.74
C VAL A 39 0.01 -11.99 0.47
N ASP A 40 -0.75 -11.92 -0.61
CA ASP A 40 -0.28 -11.35 -1.87
C ASP A 40 -0.94 -9.99 -2.10
N ILE A 41 -0.18 -9.01 -2.59
CA ILE A 41 -0.67 -7.65 -2.83
C ILE A 41 -0.17 -7.10 -4.16
N TRP A 42 -1.06 -6.37 -4.84
CA TRP A 42 -0.82 -5.83 -6.17
C TRP A 42 -1.35 -4.40 -6.29
N PHE A 43 -0.72 -3.60 -7.14
CA PHE A 43 -1.20 -2.27 -7.51
C PHE A 43 -2.18 -2.39 -8.68
N ASP A 44 -3.42 -1.94 -8.48
CA ASP A 44 -4.50 -2.06 -9.46
C ASP A 44 -4.74 -0.74 -10.21
N GLY A 45 -3.84 -0.46 -11.15
CA GLY A 45 -4.08 0.46 -12.25
C GLY A 45 -4.36 1.92 -11.91
N LYS A 46 -4.29 2.35 -10.64
CA LYS A 46 -4.41 3.77 -10.27
C LYS A 46 -3.52 4.13 -9.08
N ILE A 47 -2.65 5.11 -9.32
CA ILE A 47 -1.71 5.64 -8.33
C ILE A 47 -1.67 7.17 -8.45
N THR A 48 -1.60 7.85 -7.31
CA THR A 48 -1.51 9.30 -7.21
C THR A 48 -0.19 9.67 -6.55
N LEU A 49 0.58 10.54 -7.21
CA LEU A 49 1.84 11.07 -6.73
C LEU A 49 1.77 12.58 -6.56
N GLN A 50 2.53 13.11 -5.60
CA GLN A 50 2.63 14.54 -5.34
C GLN A 50 4.08 14.97 -5.20
N GLY A 51 4.39 16.18 -5.67
CA GLY A 51 5.68 16.82 -5.44
C GLY A 51 5.49 18.31 -5.28
N GLU A 52 6.31 18.94 -4.45
CA GLU A 52 6.29 20.38 -4.27
C GLU A 52 7.41 21.02 -5.09
N ASN A 53 7.09 22.10 -5.81
CA ASN A 53 8.06 22.90 -6.56
C ASN A 53 7.81 24.40 -6.32
N GLU A 54 8.59 25.26 -6.99
CA GLU A 54 8.48 26.73 -6.83
C GLU A 54 7.07 27.29 -7.13
N LYS A 55 6.24 26.56 -7.90
CA LYS A 55 4.87 26.93 -8.26
C LYS A 55 3.82 26.34 -7.32
N GLY A 56 4.23 25.55 -6.32
CA GLY A 56 3.38 24.91 -5.32
C GLY A 56 3.29 23.39 -5.46
N LEU A 57 2.24 22.82 -4.86
CA LEU A 57 1.98 21.38 -4.87
C LEU A 57 1.48 20.93 -6.25
N GLU A 58 2.24 20.06 -6.89
CA GLU A 58 1.86 19.37 -8.13
C GLU A 58 1.33 17.98 -7.81
N THR A 59 0.19 17.61 -8.41
CA THR A 59 -0.41 16.28 -8.27
C THR A 59 -0.51 15.61 -9.63
N VAL A 60 -0.01 14.37 -9.71
CA VAL A 60 -0.13 13.51 -10.89
C VAL A 60 -0.93 12.28 -10.50
N THR A 61 -1.97 11.95 -11.26
CA THR A 61 -2.70 10.67 -11.09
C THR A 61 -2.58 9.89 -12.38
N CYS A 62 -1.96 8.73 -12.29
CA CYS A 62 -1.86 7.78 -13.39
C CYS A 62 -2.96 6.74 -13.21
N SER A 63 -3.73 6.49 -14.27
CA SER A 63 -4.78 5.48 -14.27
C SER A 63 -4.82 4.70 -15.58
N GLY A 64 -4.92 3.38 -15.53
CA GLY A 64 -4.99 2.49 -16.69
C GLY A 64 -4.17 1.22 -16.51
N GLU A 65 -3.96 0.48 -17.60
CA GLU A 65 -3.15 -0.74 -17.61
C GLU A 65 -1.64 -0.44 -17.50
N SER A 66 -0.76 -1.40 -17.83
CA SER A 66 0.69 -1.36 -17.61
C SER A 66 1.42 -0.10 -18.12
N GLN A 67 0.89 0.60 -19.13
CA GLN A 67 1.46 1.87 -19.61
C GLN A 67 1.40 2.98 -18.55
N SER A 68 0.31 3.04 -17.78
CA SER A 68 0.09 4.05 -16.75
C SER A 68 1.07 3.90 -15.58
N MET A 69 1.48 2.67 -15.29
CA MET A 69 2.47 2.37 -14.24
C MET A 69 3.87 2.85 -14.63
N LYS A 70 4.20 2.91 -15.94
CA LYS A 70 5.46 3.51 -16.41
C LYS A 70 5.49 5.02 -16.19
N GLU A 71 4.41 5.72 -16.52
CA GLU A 71 4.28 7.17 -16.30
C GLU A 71 4.35 7.51 -14.80
N ALA A 72 3.72 6.70 -13.96
CA ALA A 72 3.81 6.83 -12.51
C ALA A 72 5.25 6.64 -12.01
N ARG A 73 5.99 5.68 -12.59
CA ARG A 73 7.37 5.40 -12.19
C ARG A 73 8.33 6.49 -12.65
N PHE A 74 8.07 7.09 -13.81
CA PHE A 74 8.73 8.30 -14.27
C PHE A 74 8.48 9.47 -13.30
N ALA A 75 7.23 9.69 -12.89
CA ALA A 75 6.88 10.72 -11.90
C ALA A 75 7.61 10.51 -10.57
N LEU A 76 7.71 9.27 -10.10
CA LEU A 76 8.48 8.89 -8.91
C LEU A 76 9.98 9.20 -9.09
N ALA A 77 10.54 8.94 -10.27
CA ALA A 77 11.94 9.27 -10.61
C ALA A 77 12.21 10.79 -10.73
N GLU A 78 11.17 11.59 -10.92
CA GLU A 78 11.20 13.07 -10.89
C GLU A 78 10.83 13.64 -9.51
N ASN A 79 11.18 12.91 -8.44
CA ASN A 79 11.03 13.31 -7.03
C ASN A 79 9.58 13.54 -6.56
N LYS A 80 8.57 12.99 -7.25
CA LYS A 80 7.20 12.94 -6.70
C LYS A 80 7.07 11.73 -5.79
N GLU A 81 6.30 11.85 -4.73
CA GLU A 81 6.08 10.81 -3.74
C GLU A 81 4.69 10.19 -3.91
N VAL A 82 4.57 8.88 -3.69
CA VAL A 82 3.27 8.19 -3.75
C VAL A 82 2.41 8.63 -2.56
N VAL A 83 1.23 9.19 -2.84
CA VAL A 83 0.29 9.62 -1.80
C VAL A 83 -0.95 8.75 -1.70
N GLN A 84 -1.33 8.07 -2.78
CA GLN A 84 -2.40 7.08 -2.78
C GLN A 84 -2.15 5.99 -3.81
N ALA A 85 -2.56 4.77 -3.50
CA ALA A 85 -2.53 3.63 -4.41
C ALA A 85 -3.81 2.82 -4.32
N THR A 86 -4.29 2.32 -5.45
CA THR A 86 -5.36 1.29 -5.51
C THR A 86 -4.69 -0.07 -5.43
N LEU A 87 -5.15 -0.90 -4.50
CA LEU A 87 -4.53 -2.15 -4.13
C LEU A 87 -5.53 -3.30 -4.20
N LEU A 88 -5.06 -4.43 -4.72
CA LEU A 88 -5.69 -5.74 -4.61
C LEU A 88 -4.90 -6.56 -3.59
N LEU A 89 -5.59 -7.19 -2.67
CA LEU A 89 -5.03 -8.02 -1.61
C LEU A 89 -5.67 -9.41 -1.70
N ASP A 90 -4.87 -10.45 -1.71
CA ASP A 90 -5.32 -11.84 -1.73
C ASP A 90 -4.80 -12.59 -0.49
N ILE A 91 -5.70 -13.32 0.18
CA ILE A 91 -5.36 -14.17 1.33
C ILE A 91 -6.18 -15.46 1.20
N GLY A 92 -5.51 -16.56 0.82
CA GLY A 92 -6.20 -17.80 0.46
C GLY A 92 -7.14 -17.58 -0.73
N ASP A 93 -8.42 -17.91 -0.57
CA ASP A 93 -9.45 -17.72 -1.61
C ASP A 93 -10.15 -16.35 -1.54
N ASN A 94 -9.79 -15.52 -0.56
CA ASN A 94 -10.40 -14.21 -0.35
C ASN A 94 -9.60 -13.11 -1.06
N GLN A 95 -10.32 -12.20 -1.71
CA GLN A 95 -9.76 -11.03 -2.38
C GLN A 95 -10.42 -9.74 -1.89
N TRP A 96 -9.61 -8.72 -1.61
CA TRP A 96 -10.02 -7.37 -1.27
C TRP A 96 -9.52 -6.38 -2.31
N HIS A 97 -10.29 -5.31 -2.52
CA HIS A 97 -9.91 -4.18 -3.36
C HIS A 97 -10.14 -2.88 -2.59
N PHE A 98 -9.13 -2.03 -2.48
CA PHE A 98 -9.24 -0.75 -1.77
C PHE A 98 -8.22 0.27 -2.26
N VAL A 99 -8.38 1.52 -1.83
CA VAL A 99 -7.39 2.58 -2.01
C VAL A 99 -6.75 2.85 -0.66
N LEU A 100 -5.42 2.85 -0.58
CA LEU A 100 -4.67 3.21 0.62
C LEU A 100 -4.06 4.60 0.45
N ASP A 101 -4.18 5.47 1.46
CA ASP A 101 -3.48 6.78 1.47
C ASP A 101 -2.23 6.75 2.34
N SER A 102 -1.22 7.55 2.00
CA SER A 102 0.04 7.57 2.73
C SER A 102 0.01 8.36 4.04
N LEU A 103 -0.91 9.31 4.21
CA LEU A 103 -0.89 10.21 5.35
C LEU A 103 -1.36 9.51 6.64
N TRP A 104 -2.41 8.71 6.51
CA TRP A 104 -3.06 8.04 7.65
C TRP A 104 -3.22 6.53 7.44
N LEU A 105 -2.79 5.99 6.30
CA LEU A 105 -3.04 4.59 5.92
C LEU A 105 -4.54 4.25 5.94
N ASN A 106 -5.42 5.20 5.59
CA ASN A 106 -6.85 4.89 5.54
C ASN A 106 -7.17 4.01 4.34
N PHE A 107 -8.03 3.02 4.58
CA PHE A 107 -8.69 2.24 3.55
C PHE A 107 -9.87 3.04 2.99
N LYS A 108 -9.76 3.48 1.75
CA LYS A 108 -10.83 4.14 0.98
C LYS A 108 -11.40 3.16 -0.04
N THR A 109 -12.66 3.35 -0.40
CA THR A 109 -13.36 2.50 -1.40
C THR A 109 -13.21 0.99 -1.13
N PHE A 110 -13.21 0.60 0.15
CA PHE A 110 -12.92 -0.76 0.61
C PHE A 110 -14.01 -1.74 0.17
N LYS A 111 -13.61 -2.76 -0.59
CA LYS A 111 -14.45 -3.87 -1.03
C LYS A 111 -13.85 -5.16 -0.48
N ALA A 112 -14.51 -5.73 0.51
CA ALA A 112 -14.18 -7.06 1.04
C ALA A 112 -14.88 -8.17 0.24
N PRO A 113 -14.46 -9.44 0.42
CA PRO A 113 -15.17 -10.60 -0.10
C PRO A 113 -16.67 -10.57 0.22
N LYS A 114 -17.45 -11.21 -0.64
CA LYS A 114 -18.89 -11.33 -0.47
C LYS A 114 -19.19 -12.41 0.57
N VAL A 115 -19.88 -12.00 1.63
CA VAL A 115 -20.58 -12.92 2.53
C VAL A 115 -21.84 -13.38 1.82
N ILE A 116 -21.97 -14.68 1.55
CA ILE A 116 -23.15 -15.25 0.91
C ILE A 116 -24.22 -15.43 1.98
N GLN A 117 -25.39 -14.84 1.76
CA GLN A 117 -26.52 -14.94 2.68
C GLN A 117 -27.56 -15.95 2.17
N ASP A 118 -27.84 -16.96 2.98
CA ASP A 118 -28.99 -17.83 2.83
C ASP A 118 -30.18 -17.35 3.68
N LYS A 119 -31.41 -17.69 3.25
CA LYS A 119 -32.65 -17.26 3.93
C LYS A 119 -32.79 -17.75 5.38
N LYS A 120 -31.95 -18.69 5.79
CA LYS A 120 -31.97 -19.31 7.12
C LYS A 120 -30.85 -18.80 8.02
N ASP A 121 -29.95 -17.97 7.50
CA ASP A 121 -28.79 -17.52 8.27
C ASP A 121 -29.20 -16.51 9.35
N ASP A 122 -28.53 -16.63 10.48
CA ASP A 122 -28.63 -15.69 11.58
C ASP A 122 -28.00 -14.35 11.15
N PRO A 123 -28.75 -13.21 11.21
CA PRO A 123 -28.21 -11.89 10.89
C PRO A 123 -26.93 -11.55 11.64
N ASP A 124 -26.79 -11.99 12.89
CA ASP A 124 -25.60 -11.74 13.70
C ASP A 124 -24.37 -12.49 13.16
N GLY A 125 -24.55 -13.73 12.70
CA GLY A 125 -23.49 -14.52 12.07
C GLY A 125 -22.93 -13.86 10.82
N LEU A 126 -23.80 -13.36 9.94
CA LEU A 126 -23.41 -12.64 8.71
C LEU A 126 -22.65 -11.34 9.04
N PHE A 127 -23.07 -10.64 10.10
CA PHE A 127 -22.37 -9.45 10.57
C PHE A 127 -20.96 -9.78 11.07
N TYR A 128 -20.81 -10.81 11.90
CA TYR A 128 -19.50 -11.20 12.42
C TYR A 128 -18.55 -11.70 11.32
N GLU A 129 -19.06 -12.45 10.34
CA GLU A 129 -18.27 -12.84 9.16
C GLU A 129 -17.77 -11.61 8.40
N LYS A 130 -18.64 -10.60 8.21
CA LYS A 130 -18.23 -9.37 7.55
C LYS A 130 -17.17 -8.60 8.33
N MET A 131 -17.31 -8.52 9.66
CA MET A 131 -16.31 -7.88 10.53
C MET A 131 -14.97 -8.61 10.45
N PHE A 132 -14.98 -9.94 10.50
CA PHE A 132 -13.77 -10.75 10.36
C PHE A 132 -13.03 -10.45 9.05
N LEU A 133 -13.74 -10.37 7.91
CA LEU A 133 -13.13 -10.03 6.63
C LEU A 133 -12.55 -8.60 6.60
N ILE A 134 -13.13 -7.65 7.33
CA ILE A 134 -12.58 -6.30 7.45
C ILE A 134 -11.29 -6.33 8.28
N GLU A 135 -11.35 -6.95 9.46
CA GLU A 135 -10.21 -7.08 10.38
C GLU A 135 -9.04 -7.83 9.74
N GLU A 136 -9.32 -8.83 8.91
CA GLU A 136 -8.30 -9.61 8.22
C GLU A 136 -7.47 -8.75 7.24
N ALA A 137 -8.11 -7.90 6.44
CA ALA A 137 -7.39 -7.01 5.52
C ALA A 137 -6.61 -5.91 6.25
N VAL A 138 -7.17 -5.36 7.33
CA VAL A 138 -6.49 -4.35 8.17
C VAL A 138 -5.25 -4.98 8.81
N SER A 139 -5.41 -6.15 9.43
CA SER A 139 -4.31 -6.88 10.07
C SER A 139 -3.21 -7.26 9.08
N ALA A 140 -3.57 -7.58 7.84
CA ALA A 140 -2.60 -7.88 6.79
C ALA A 140 -1.74 -6.65 6.44
N ILE A 141 -2.35 -5.49 6.23
CA ILE A 141 -1.59 -4.25 5.97
C ILE A 141 -0.75 -3.83 7.18
N ASP A 142 -1.27 -3.98 8.41
CA ASP A 142 -0.50 -3.73 9.63
C ASP A 142 0.73 -4.64 9.73
N GLY A 143 0.59 -5.92 9.34
CA GLY A 143 1.70 -6.88 9.29
C GLY A 143 2.76 -6.49 8.26
N ILE A 144 2.35 -6.17 7.03
CA ILE A 144 3.27 -5.72 5.96
C ILE A 144 3.96 -4.41 6.36
N TYR A 145 3.23 -3.47 6.94
CA TYR A 145 3.79 -2.21 7.44
C TYR A 145 4.78 -2.45 8.60
N THR A 146 4.49 -3.41 9.47
CA THR A 146 5.42 -3.81 10.55
C THR A 146 6.72 -4.40 10.00
N GLU A 147 6.66 -5.23 8.95
CA GLU A 147 7.85 -5.72 8.25
C GLU A 147 8.65 -4.59 7.62
N PHE A 148 7.97 -3.67 6.91
CA PHE A 148 8.59 -2.46 6.38
C PHE A 148 9.30 -1.65 7.48
N LEU A 149 8.63 -1.39 8.61
CA LEU A 149 9.23 -0.61 9.69
C LEU A 149 10.45 -1.29 10.30
N LYS A 150 10.41 -2.61 10.48
CA LYS A 150 11.57 -3.40 10.96
C LYS A 150 12.74 -3.29 9.99
N LEU A 151 12.48 -3.43 8.69
CA LEU A 151 13.49 -3.25 7.66
C LEU A 151 14.02 -1.81 7.67
N ARG A 152 13.14 -0.81 7.69
CA ARG A 152 13.44 0.62 7.60
C ARG A 152 14.37 1.15 8.70
N ILE A 153 14.31 0.56 9.90
CA ILE A 153 15.18 0.91 11.03
C ILE A 153 16.42 0.03 11.13
N SER A 154 16.49 -1.05 10.35
CA SER A 154 17.64 -1.95 10.33
C SER A 154 18.82 -1.36 9.54
N PRO A 155 20.05 -1.86 9.75
CA PRO A 155 21.19 -1.53 8.90
C PRO A 155 20.98 -1.94 7.42
N GLU A 156 20.20 -2.99 7.17
CA GLU A 156 19.91 -3.54 5.84
C GLU A 156 19.21 -2.51 4.94
N TRP A 157 18.39 -1.62 5.52
CA TRP A 157 17.78 -0.52 4.77
C TRP A 157 18.82 0.34 4.06
N SER A 158 19.85 0.80 4.78
CA SER A 158 20.88 1.66 4.22
C SER A 158 21.89 0.93 3.35
N GLY A 159 22.18 -0.34 3.67
CA GLY A 159 23.18 -1.14 2.98
C GLY A 159 22.70 -1.75 1.67
N GLU A 160 21.42 -2.12 1.59
CA GLU A 160 20.90 -2.99 0.53
C GLU A 160 19.57 -2.46 -0.04
N GLU A 161 18.54 -2.32 0.81
CA GLU A 161 17.18 -2.06 0.34
C GLU A 161 17.03 -0.68 -0.31
N LEU A 162 17.51 0.39 0.33
CA LEU A 162 17.39 1.75 -0.18
C LEU A 162 18.17 1.96 -1.48
N PRO A 163 19.43 1.48 -1.63
CA PRO A 163 20.12 1.49 -2.92
C PRO A 163 19.33 0.76 -4.03
N ALA A 164 18.79 -0.44 -3.74
CA ALA A 164 18.04 -1.23 -4.71
C ALA A 164 16.71 -0.54 -5.10
N LEU A 165 15.97 -0.02 -4.12
CA LEU A 165 14.77 0.79 -4.33
C LEU A 165 15.07 2.02 -5.18
N SER A 166 16.14 2.75 -4.87
CA SER A 166 16.56 3.95 -5.61
C SER A 166 16.92 3.61 -7.06
N GLN A 167 17.65 2.51 -7.29
CA GLN A 167 17.95 2.03 -8.63
C GLN A 167 16.68 1.65 -9.40
N TRP A 168 15.74 0.96 -8.75
CA TRP A 168 14.45 0.63 -9.33
C TRP A 168 13.67 1.90 -9.70
N ILE A 169 13.61 2.90 -8.83
CA ILE A 169 12.98 4.20 -9.15
C ILE A 169 13.64 4.83 -10.39
N GLN A 170 14.97 4.94 -10.43
CA GLN A 170 15.68 5.62 -11.52
C GLN A 170 15.57 4.89 -12.87
N SER A 171 15.46 3.56 -12.87
CA SER A 171 15.21 2.78 -14.10
C SER A 171 13.79 2.95 -14.68
N GLY A 172 12.93 3.73 -14.01
CA GLY A 172 11.65 4.17 -14.56
C GLY A 172 11.73 5.38 -15.50
N LYS A 173 12.91 6.01 -15.66
CA LYS A 173 13.18 7.02 -16.69
C LYS A 173 13.41 6.37 -18.05
#